data_AF-A0AAJ0HWB0-F1
#
_entry.id   AF-A0AAJ0HWB0-F1
#
_cell.length_a   1.000
_cell.length_b   1.000
_cell.length_c   1.000
_cell.angle_alpha   90.00
_cell.angle_beta   90.00
_cell.angle_gamma   90.00
#
_symmetry.space_group_name_H-M   'P 1'
#
loop_
_entity.id
_entity.type
_entity.pdbx_description
1 polymer ?
#
loop_
_entity_poly.entity_id
_entity_poly.type
_entity_poly.pdbx_seq_one_letter_code
_entity_poly.pdbx_strand_id
1 'polypeptide(L)'
;TLHQRLWTSCPSILRAVVSTNATSFSCETLFQALTREKCESCSLFGGYLCLLSCKRVCYFCFTTGKKYFPVSLTLAARQAKLQKKALSHLPQVLSLPGHYTASAKLSRYRMTLVDRQALLHLSDKAEEILNQRIDYATAEPRRYMSIVAASCLHLHDQMADWGLYCS
;
A
#
# COMPACT_ATOMS: atom_id res chain seq x y z
N THR A 1 17.71 -16.12 -11.23
CA THR A 1 17.80 -15.41 -9.93
C THR A 1 16.41 -14.97 -9.46
N LEU A 2 16.19 -14.62 -8.18
CA LEU A 2 14.87 -14.23 -7.63
C LEU A 2 14.20 -13.08 -8.42
N HIS A 3 14.99 -12.12 -8.89
CA HIS A 3 14.53 -11.03 -9.75
C HIS A 3 13.90 -11.53 -11.07
N GLN A 4 14.48 -12.56 -11.69
CA GLN A 4 13.98 -13.12 -12.96
C GLN A 4 12.61 -13.79 -12.77
N ARG A 5 12.40 -14.49 -11.64
CA ARG A 5 11.11 -15.09 -11.28
C ARG A 5 10.02 -14.03 -11.03
N LEU A 6 10.36 -12.95 -10.32
CA LEU A 6 9.42 -11.83 -10.14
C LEU A 6 9.03 -11.20 -11.48
N TRP A 7 9.99 -11.05 -12.38
CA TRP A 7 9.78 -10.44 -13.69
C TRP A 7 8.86 -11.27 -14.58
N THR A 8 9.02 -12.60 -14.58
CA THR A 8 8.18 -13.51 -15.36
C THR A 8 6.78 -13.63 -14.78
N SER A 9 6.65 -13.73 -13.46
CA SER A 9 5.37 -14.09 -12.83
C SER A 9 4.50 -12.88 -12.45
N CYS A 10 5.09 -11.70 -12.20
CA CYS A 10 4.36 -10.52 -11.70
C CYS A 10 4.85 -9.18 -12.29
N PRO A 11 4.93 -9.01 -13.63
CA PRO A 11 5.45 -7.79 -14.23
C PRO A 11 4.61 -6.54 -13.89
N SER A 12 3.30 -6.68 -13.67
CA SER A 12 2.43 -5.57 -13.26
C SER A 12 2.78 -5.01 -11.89
N ILE A 13 3.15 -5.87 -10.93
CA ILE A 13 3.52 -5.47 -9.58
C ILE A 13 4.85 -4.73 -9.61
N LEU A 14 5.86 -5.24 -10.33
CA LEU A 14 7.14 -4.55 -10.50
C LEU A 14 6.96 -3.18 -11.16
N ARG A 15 6.11 -3.09 -12.20
CA ARG A 15 5.75 -1.80 -12.80
C ARG A 15 5.13 -0.85 -11.79
N ALA A 16 4.26 -1.34 -10.92
CA ALA A 16 3.65 -0.50 -9.88
C ALA A 16 4.68 -0.03 -8.85
N VAL A 17 5.57 -0.91 -8.39
CA VAL A 17 6.66 -0.58 -7.45
C VAL A 17 7.54 0.53 -8.03
N VAL A 18 8.01 0.38 -9.27
CA VAL A 18 8.85 1.38 -9.94
C VAL A 18 8.08 2.68 -10.18
N SER A 19 6.87 2.61 -10.75
CA SER A 19 6.08 3.80 -11.11
C SER A 19 5.68 4.65 -9.89
N THR A 20 5.51 4.01 -8.73
CA THR A 20 5.17 4.65 -7.45
C THR A 20 6.37 4.91 -6.57
N ASN A 21 7.60 4.60 -7.00
CA ASN A 21 8.81 4.76 -6.22
C ASN A 21 8.73 4.08 -4.83
N ALA A 22 8.11 2.91 -4.75
CA ALA A 22 7.96 2.14 -3.51
C ALA A 22 9.28 1.45 -3.15
N THR A 23 10.13 2.14 -2.39
CA THR A 23 11.53 1.75 -2.14
C THR A 23 11.78 1.25 -0.71
N SER A 24 10.72 1.12 0.09
CA SER A 24 10.81 0.84 1.53
C SER A 24 10.97 -0.65 1.88
N PHE A 25 11.12 -1.52 0.88
CA PHE A 25 11.27 -2.96 1.05
C PHE A 25 12.19 -3.54 -0.03
N SER A 26 12.80 -4.69 0.26
CA SER A 26 13.70 -5.37 -0.69
C SER A 26 12.92 -6.25 -1.69
N CYS A 27 13.58 -6.64 -2.78
CA CYS A 27 13.02 -7.64 -3.71
C CYS A 27 12.71 -8.97 -3.00
N GLU A 28 13.49 -9.34 -2.00
CA GLU A 28 13.25 -10.55 -1.21
C GLU A 28 11.98 -10.42 -0.38
N THR A 29 11.78 -9.28 0.30
CA THR A 29 10.53 -9.01 1.04
C THR A 29 9.32 -9.04 0.09
N LEU A 30 9.45 -8.45 -1.09
CA LEU A 30 8.40 -8.50 -2.11
C LEU A 30 8.10 -9.93 -2.54
N PHE A 31 9.13 -10.73 -2.85
CA PHE A 31 8.94 -12.12 -3.24
C PHE A 31 8.26 -12.93 -2.14
N GLN A 32 8.73 -12.81 -0.89
CA GLN A 32 8.11 -13.45 0.27
C GLN A 32 6.65 -13.03 0.43
N ALA A 33 6.34 -11.74 0.27
CA ALA A 33 4.97 -11.24 0.32
C ALA A 33 4.12 -11.86 -0.79
N LEU A 34 4.62 -11.95 -2.03
CA LEU A 34 3.87 -12.53 -3.15
C LEU A 34 3.68 -14.05 -3.05
N THR A 35 4.54 -14.76 -2.32
CA THR A 35 4.38 -16.20 -2.06
C THR A 35 3.49 -16.53 -0.87
N ARG A 36 3.07 -15.52 -0.09
CA ARG A 36 2.09 -15.69 0.99
C ARG A 36 0.69 -15.53 0.41
N GLU A 37 -0.27 -16.34 0.83
CA GLU A 37 -1.66 -16.20 0.39
C GLU A 37 -2.48 -15.30 1.32
N LYS A 38 -2.10 -15.28 2.60
CA LYS A 38 -2.92 -14.75 3.68
C LYS A 38 -2.76 -13.23 3.84
N CYS A 39 -3.87 -12.59 4.15
CA CYS A 39 -3.98 -11.23 4.62
C CYS A 39 -3.30 -11.11 5.99
N GLU A 40 -2.42 -10.12 6.13
CA GLU A 40 -1.71 -9.82 7.37
C GLU A 40 -2.65 -9.60 8.57
N SER A 41 -3.85 -9.05 8.34
CA SER A 41 -4.74 -8.61 9.43
C SER A 41 -5.72 -9.66 9.91
N CYS A 42 -6.21 -10.52 9.02
CA CYS A 42 -7.32 -11.43 9.34
C CYS A 42 -7.06 -12.88 8.89
N SER A 43 -5.90 -13.17 8.32
CA SER A 43 -5.52 -14.50 7.82
C SER A 43 -6.41 -15.09 6.69
N LEU A 44 -7.46 -14.39 6.24
CA LEU A 44 -8.19 -14.70 5.00
C LEU A 44 -7.31 -14.42 3.77
N PHE A 45 -7.76 -14.77 2.57
CA PHE A 45 -6.99 -14.49 1.35
C PHE A 45 -6.71 -12.99 1.16
N GLY A 46 -5.44 -12.63 0.97
CA GLY A 46 -4.98 -11.25 0.83
C GLY A 46 -4.77 -10.87 -0.63
N GLY A 47 -5.81 -10.66 -1.42
CA GLY A 47 -5.72 -10.37 -2.87
C GLY A 47 -5.03 -9.05 -3.27
N TYR A 48 -4.53 -8.28 -2.31
CA TYR A 48 -3.88 -7.00 -2.55
C TYR A 48 -2.55 -6.90 -1.81
N LEU A 49 -1.67 -6.04 -2.29
CA LEU A 49 -0.39 -5.69 -1.68
C LEU A 49 -0.38 -4.22 -1.28
N CYS A 50 -0.04 -3.94 -0.02
CA CYS A 50 0.22 -2.58 0.45
C CYS A 50 1.66 -2.18 0.10
N LEU A 51 1.83 -1.21 -0.79
CA LEU A 51 3.14 -0.75 -1.27
C LEU A 51 3.95 0.00 -0.21
N LEU A 52 3.35 0.42 0.90
CA LEU A 52 4.07 1.08 2.00
C LEU A 52 4.72 0.07 2.94
N SER A 53 4.08 -1.06 3.19
CA SER A 53 4.53 -2.07 4.16
C SER A 53 5.02 -3.37 3.51
N CYS A 54 4.81 -3.53 2.20
CA CYS A 54 5.02 -4.78 1.46
C CYS A 54 4.22 -5.97 2.04
N LYS A 55 3.06 -5.71 2.64
CA LYS A 55 2.21 -6.74 3.26
C LYS A 55 0.98 -7.03 2.43
N ARG A 56 0.59 -8.30 2.36
CA ARG A 56 -0.68 -8.70 1.75
C ARG A 56 -1.86 -8.34 2.62
N VAL A 57 -2.93 -7.91 1.98
CA VAL A 57 -4.14 -7.45 2.66
C VAL A 57 -5.37 -7.78 1.82
N CYS A 58 -6.48 -8.13 2.46
CA CYS A 58 -7.74 -8.32 1.76
C CYS A 58 -8.47 -6.99 1.56
N TYR A 59 -9.45 -6.97 0.65
CA TYR A 59 -10.25 -5.77 0.35
C TYR A 59 -10.85 -5.13 1.61
N PHE A 60 -11.49 -5.96 2.44
CA PHE A 60 -12.15 -5.50 3.66
C PHE A 60 -11.15 -4.84 4.62
N CYS A 61 -9.99 -5.46 4.85
CA CYS A 61 -9.01 -4.94 5.80
C CYS A 61 -8.38 -3.63 5.33
N PHE A 62 -8.02 -3.47 4.06
CA PHE A 62 -7.37 -2.23 3.61
C PHE A 62 -8.35 -1.05 3.47
N THR A 63 -9.64 -1.32 3.24
CA THR A 63 -10.66 -0.26 3.15
C THR A 63 -11.15 0.19 4.52
N THR A 64 -11.19 -0.69 5.52
CA THR A 64 -11.68 -0.36 6.87
C THR A 64 -10.56 -0.02 7.86
N GLY A 65 -9.38 -0.64 7.74
CA GLY A 65 -8.29 -0.47 8.67
C GLY A 65 -7.60 0.89 8.52
N LYS A 66 -7.56 1.69 9.60
CA LYS A 66 -6.82 2.98 9.62
C LYS A 66 -5.34 2.81 9.35
N LYS A 67 -4.73 1.68 9.75
CA LYS A 67 -3.31 1.39 9.49
C LYS A 67 -2.94 1.35 8.00
N TYR A 68 -3.91 1.04 7.13
CA TYR A 68 -3.74 1.03 5.68
C TYR A 68 -4.20 2.34 5.02
N PHE A 69 -4.56 3.35 5.81
CA PHE A 69 -4.93 4.66 5.30
C PHE A 69 -3.71 5.59 5.32
N PRO A 70 -3.04 5.79 4.18
CA PRO A 70 -1.83 6.61 4.16
C PRO A 70 -2.12 8.09 4.38
N VAL A 71 -1.11 8.77 4.90
CA VAL A 71 -1.15 10.21 5.17
C VAL A 71 -0.37 10.91 4.08
N SER A 72 -0.90 12.00 3.51
CA SER A 72 -0.12 12.77 2.54
C SER A 72 1.08 13.40 3.22
N LEU A 73 2.23 13.46 2.54
CA LEU A 73 3.47 14.01 3.12
C LEU A 73 3.28 15.43 3.66
N THR A 74 2.48 16.26 2.98
CA THR A 74 2.13 17.60 3.44
C THR A 74 1.33 17.58 4.76
N LEU A 75 0.35 16.68 4.88
CA LEU A 75 -0.41 16.53 6.12
C LEU A 75 0.47 15.94 7.24
N ALA A 76 1.29 14.93 6.93
CA ALA A 76 2.21 14.30 7.85
C ALA A 76 3.19 15.32 8.46
N ALA A 77 3.85 16.13 7.60
CA ALA A 77 4.73 17.21 8.02
C ALA A 77 4.03 18.22 8.94
N ARG A 78 2.79 18.61 8.58
CA ARG A 78 1.98 19.53 9.38
C ARG A 78 1.66 18.96 10.77
N GLN A 79 1.23 17.70 10.84
CA GLN A 79 0.82 17.09 12.11
C GLN A 79 2.01 16.73 13.00
N ALA A 80 3.12 16.29 12.41
CA ALA A 80 4.35 16.03 13.14
C ALA A 80 5.09 17.32 13.55
N LYS A 81 4.70 18.50 13.01
CA LYS A 81 5.45 19.76 13.14
C LYS A 81 6.91 19.62 12.67
N LEU A 82 7.12 18.84 11.61
CA LEU A 82 8.43 18.54 11.04
C LEU A 82 8.51 19.03 9.60
N GLN A 83 9.72 19.29 9.14
CA GLN A 83 9.97 19.52 7.72
C GLN A 83 9.76 18.23 6.92
N LYS A 84 9.30 18.34 5.67
CA LYS A 84 9.11 17.16 4.78
C LYS A 84 10.37 16.30 4.64
N LYS A 85 11.55 16.94 4.62
CA LYS A 85 12.85 16.24 4.54
C LYS A 85 13.10 15.35 5.75
N ALA A 86 12.66 15.76 6.94
CA ALA A 86 12.80 14.96 8.15
C ALA A 86 11.96 13.66 8.09
N LEU A 87 10.90 13.61 7.27
CA LEU A 87 10.06 12.43 7.09
C LEU A 87 10.52 11.50 5.95
N SER A 88 11.57 11.86 5.21
CA SER A 88 12.03 11.12 4.02
C SER A 88 12.46 9.68 4.28
N HIS A 89 12.82 9.35 5.53
CA HIS A 89 13.21 8.01 5.94
C HIS A 89 12.01 7.08 6.19
N LEU A 90 10.80 7.62 6.32
CA LEU A 90 9.61 6.82 6.53
C LEU A 90 9.23 6.08 5.25
N PRO A 91 8.50 4.95 5.35
CA PRO A 91 7.99 4.28 4.18
C PRO A 91 7.05 5.18 3.38
N GLN A 92 7.30 5.29 2.08
CA GLN A 92 6.64 6.25 1.20
C GLN A 92 6.35 5.67 -0.17
N VAL A 93 5.27 6.17 -0.78
CA VAL A 93 4.95 5.95 -2.19
C VAL A 93 4.53 7.25 -2.85
N LEU A 94 4.85 7.40 -4.12
CA LEU A 94 4.36 8.46 -4.99
C LEU A 94 3.13 7.94 -5.73
N SER A 95 1.97 8.56 -5.50
CA SER A 95 0.73 8.15 -6.17
C SER A 95 0.85 8.31 -7.69
N LEU A 96 0.02 7.56 -8.42
CA LEU A 96 -0.21 7.80 -9.84
C LEU A 96 -1.40 8.76 -10.04
N PRO A 97 -1.48 9.45 -11.18
CA PRO A 97 -2.75 10.00 -11.64
C PRO A 97 -3.69 8.87 -12.05
N GLY A 98 -4.99 9.05 -11.86
CA GLY A 98 -5.97 8.05 -12.26
C GLY A 98 -7.34 8.23 -11.62
N HIS A 99 -8.25 7.34 -11.98
CA HIS A 99 -9.55 7.21 -11.33
C HIS A 99 -9.45 6.16 -10.24
N TYR A 100 -9.77 6.56 -9.03
CA TYR A 100 -9.73 5.72 -7.85
C TYR A 100 -11.15 5.51 -7.32
N THR A 101 -11.32 4.57 -6.39
CA THR A 101 -12.61 4.25 -5.73
C THR A 101 -13.70 3.73 -6.69
N ALA A 102 -14.78 3.19 -6.11
CA ALA A 102 -15.94 2.73 -6.89
C ALA A 102 -16.66 3.86 -7.64
N SER A 103 -16.55 5.10 -7.15
CA SER A 103 -17.10 6.31 -7.77
C SER A 103 -16.19 6.94 -8.83
N ALA A 104 -15.09 6.26 -9.22
CA ALA A 104 -14.13 6.73 -10.20
C ALA A 104 -13.65 8.18 -9.93
N LYS A 105 -13.32 8.49 -8.67
CA LYS A 105 -12.82 9.81 -8.30
C LYS A 105 -11.48 10.07 -8.98
N LEU A 106 -11.45 11.08 -9.85
CA LEU A 106 -10.26 11.49 -10.57
C LEU A 106 -9.25 12.17 -9.63
N SER A 107 -8.04 11.63 -9.58
CA SER A 107 -6.85 12.30 -9.05
C SER A 107 -5.91 12.64 -10.19
N ARG A 108 -5.76 13.95 -10.47
CA ARG A 108 -4.95 14.44 -11.60
C ARG A 108 -3.45 14.51 -11.27
N TYR A 109 -3.13 14.75 -10.01
CA TYR A 109 -1.77 15.03 -9.57
C TYR A 109 -1.19 13.87 -8.78
N ARG A 110 0.11 13.68 -8.95
CA ARG A 110 0.88 12.78 -8.08
C ARG A 110 1.05 13.42 -6.71
N MET A 111 0.97 12.60 -5.66
CA MET A 111 1.21 13.03 -4.29
C MET A 111 2.01 11.97 -3.54
N THR A 112 2.95 12.42 -2.70
CA THR A 112 3.67 11.52 -1.81
C THR A 112 2.78 11.14 -0.63
N LEU A 113 2.64 9.85 -0.42
CA LEU A 113 1.90 9.21 0.65
C LEU A 113 2.89 8.52 1.58
N VAL A 114 2.67 8.66 2.88
CA VAL A 114 3.52 8.15 3.95
C VAL A 114 2.75 7.09 4.72
N ASP A 115 3.45 6.06 5.18
CA ASP A 115 2.90 5.05 6.07
C ASP A 115 2.39 5.67 7.37
N ARG A 116 1.14 5.36 7.72
CA ARG A 116 0.50 5.91 8.90
C ARG A 116 1.17 5.41 10.18
N GLN A 117 1.44 4.12 10.29
CA GLN A 117 1.99 3.54 11.51
C GLN A 117 3.38 4.11 11.81
N ALA A 118 4.23 4.19 10.79
CA ALA A 118 5.56 4.80 10.90
C ALA A 118 5.48 6.27 11.35
N LEU A 119 4.49 7.03 10.87
CA LEU A 119 4.25 8.41 11.33
C LEU A 119 3.78 8.47 12.78
N LEU A 120 2.90 7.56 13.21
CA LEU A 120 2.40 7.52 14.59
C LEU A 120 3.54 7.25 15.58
N HIS A 121 4.48 6.37 15.24
CA HIS A 121 5.67 6.12 16.06
C HIS A 121 6.60 7.32 16.23
N LEU A 122 6.46 8.37 15.42
CA LEU A 122 7.26 9.60 15.56
C LEU A 122 6.58 10.70 16.38
N SER A 123 5.25 10.65 16.58
CA SER A 123 4.50 11.75 17.19
C SER A 123 3.15 11.31 17.75
N ASP A 124 3.06 11.22 19.08
CA ASP A 124 1.80 10.96 19.78
C ASP A 124 0.73 12.02 19.46
N LYS A 125 1.15 13.27 19.24
CA LYS A 125 0.24 14.36 18.81
C LYS A 125 -0.35 14.12 17.42
N ALA A 126 0.40 13.48 16.52
CA ALA A 126 -0.12 13.11 15.22
C ALA A 126 -1.20 12.02 15.36
N GLU A 127 -1.09 11.13 16.34
CA GLU A 127 -2.07 10.08 16.59
C GLU A 127 -3.46 10.63 16.89
N GLU A 128 -3.55 11.52 17.88
CA GLU A 128 -4.82 12.12 18.30
C GLU A 128 -5.54 12.79 17.11
N ILE A 129 -4.81 13.62 16.36
CA ILE A 129 -5.38 14.38 15.24
C ILE A 129 -5.76 13.48 14.07
N LEU A 130 -4.95 12.47 13.76
CA LEU A 130 -5.25 11.54 12.68
C LEU A 130 -6.41 10.61 13.03
N ASN A 131 -6.62 10.30 14.31
CA ASN A 131 -7.71 9.45 14.77
C ASN A 131 -9.07 10.15 14.78
N GLN A 132 -9.08 11.47 15.03
CA GLN A 132 -10.29 12.32 14.97
C GLN A 132 -10.81 12.53 13.54
N ARG A 133 -9.97 12.37 12.51
CA ARG A 133 -10.41 12.52 11.12
C ARG A 133 -11.32 11.37 10.71
N ILE A 134 -12.51 11.72 10.23
CA ILE A 134 -13.44 10.79 9.58
C ILE A 134 -12.74 10.16 8.39
N ASP A 135 -12.77 8.84 8.36
CA ASP A 135 -12.15 8.02 7.35
C ASP A 135 -13.24 7.45 6.44
N TYR A 136 -13.31 7.96 5.21
CA TYR A 136 -14.29 7.46 4.25
C TYR A 136 -13.76 6.16 3.64
N ALA A 137 -14.07 5.04 4.29
CA ALA A 137 -13.55 3.71 3.98
C ALA A 137 -13.45 3.39 2.47
N THR A 138 -14.51 3.68 1.70
CA THR A 138 -14.59 3.35 0.27
C THR A 138 -14.51 4.55 -0.68
N ALA A 139 -14.77 5.78 -0.19
CA ALA A 139 -14.77 6.99 -1.02
C ALA A 139 -13.46 7.79 -0.97
N GLU A 140 -12.54 7.42 -0.09
CA GLU A 140 -11.24 8.07 0.04
C GLU A 140 -10.20 7.47 -0.93
N PRO A 141 -9.80 8.21 -1.98
CA PRO A 141 -8.94 7.67 -3.03
C PRO A 141 -7.52 7.34 -2.56
N ARG A 142 -7.01 8.01 -1.50
CA ARG A 142 -5.65 7.77 -0.99
C ARG A 142 -5.42 6.33 -0.54
N ARG A 143 -6.46 5.64 -0.05
CA ARG A 143 -6.39 4.22 0.33
C ARG A 143 -6.00 3.35 -0.86
N TYR A 144 -6.55 3.65 -2.03
CA TYR A 144 -6.34 2.89 -3.26
C TYR A 144 -5.01 3.26 -3.95
N MET A 145 -4.47 4.45 -3.69
CA MET A 145 -3.22 4.93 -4.31
C MET A 145 -1.95 4.19 -3.83
N SER A 146 -2.00 3.52 -2.68
CA SER A 146 -0.89 2.74 -2.12
C SER A 146 -1.16 1.23 -2.10
N ILE A 147 -2.21 0.78 -2.79
CA ILE A 147 -2.67 -0.61 -2.81
C ILE A 147 -2.73 -1.08 -4.25
N VAL A 148 -2.15 -2.26 -4.52
CA VAL A 148 -2.20 -2.89 -5.83
C VAL A 148 -2.81 -4.27 -5.72
N ALA A 149 -3.61 -4.66 -6.72
CA ALA A 149 -4.05 -6.04 -6.85
C ALA A 149 -2.82 -6.93 -7.08
N ALA A 150 -2.73 -8.03 -6.34
CA ALA A 150 -1.58 -8.92 -6.38
C ALA A 150 -2.05 -10.37 -6.31
N SER A 151 -1.70 -11.18 -7.30
CA SER A 151 -1.85 -12.62 -7.23
C SER A 151 -0.90 -13.22 -6.18
N CYS A 152 -1.25 -14.39 -5.65
CA CYS A 152 -0.32 -15.23 -4.92
C CYS A 152 0.49 -16.08 -5.91
N LEU A 153 1.80 -16.18 -5.68
CA LEU A 153 2.69 -17.02 -6.48
C LEU A 153 2.83 -18.39 -5.84
N HIS A 154 2.34 -19.42 -6.55
CA HIS A 154 2.57 -20.80 -6.19
C HIS A 154 3.96 -21.24 -6.63
N LEU A 155 4.80 -21.62 -5.66
CA LEU A 155 6.21 -21.95 -5.90
C LEU A 155 6.41 -23.25 -6.68
N HIS A 156 5.42 -24.16 -6.67
CA HIS A 156 5.50 -25.45 -7.33
C HIS A 156 5.33 -25.32 -8.86
N ASP A 157 4.31 -24.57 -9.29
CA ASP A 157 3.92 -24.50 -10.71
C ASP A 157 4.20 -23.14 -11.37
N GLN A 158 4.76 -22.17 -10.63
CA GLN A 158 4.90 -20.77 -11.04
C GLN A 158 3.58 -20.09 -11.45
N MET A 159 2.45 -20.70 -11.09
CA MET A 159 1.12 -20.19 -11.38
C MET A 159 0.73 -19.10 -10.37
N ALA A 160 0.02 -18.09 -10.89
CA ALA A 160 -0.52 -17.00 -10.11
C ALA A 160 -1.98 -17.30 -9.74
N ASP A 161 -2.30 -17.35 -8.45
CA ASP A 161 -3.65 -17.55 -7.94
C ASP A 161 -4.24 -16.22 -7.43
N TRP A 162 -5.45 -15.92 -7.87
CA TRP A 162 -6.19 -14.71 -7.50
C TRP A 162 -7.21 -14.96 -6.40
N GLY A 163 -7.29 -16.19 -5.89
CA GLY A 163 -8.35 -16.64 -5.00
C GLY A 163 -9.71 -16.66 -5.69
N LEU A 164 -10.76 -16.93 -4.91
CA LEU A 164 -12.13 -16.79 -5.39
C LEU A 164 -12.53 -15.31 -5.28
N TYR A 165 -12.79 -14.68 -6.43
CA TYR A 165 -13.38 -13.36 -6.51
C TYR A 165 -14.60 -13.40 -7.44
N CYS A 166 -15.63 -12.61 -7.16
CA CYS A 166 -16.72 -12.43 -8.10
C CYS A 166 -16.18 -11.58 -9.27
N SER A 167 -16.22 -12.15 -10.48
CA SER A 167 -15.93 -11.47 -11.75
C SER A 167 -17.06 -10.53 -12.14
#